data_AF-A0AAD9B4D3-F1
#
_entry.id   AF-A0AAD9B4D3-F1
#
_cell.length_a   1.000
_cell.length_b   1.000
_cell.length_c   1.000
_cell.angle_alpha   90.00
_cell.angle_beta   90.00
_cell.angle_gamma   90.00
#
_symmetry.space_group_name_H-M   'P 1'
#
loop_
_entity.id
_entity.type
_entity.pdbx_description
1 polymer ?
#
loop_
_entity_poly.entity_id
_entity_poly.type
_entity_poly.pdbx_seq_one_letter_code
_entity_poly.pdbx_strand_id
1 'polypeptide(L)'
;MDVLEGLNVLVTISGKKNKLRVYYLSWLRNKILHNDPEVEKKQGWVNVGELEGCVHYKVVKYERIKFLVLALKNAVEVYAWAPKPYHKFMAFKSFGDLVHKPLLVDLTVEEGQRLKVIYGSCSGFHAVDVDSGAVYDIYLPTHIQTSIQCHAIIILPNTDGIELLVCYEDEGVYVNTYGRITKDVVLQWGEMPTSVAYIRSNQIMGWGEKAIEIRSVETGHLDGVFMHKRAQRLKFLCERNDKVFFASVRTGGASQVYFMTLGRSSLMSW
;
A
#
# COMPACT_ATOMS: atom_id res chain seq x y z
N MET A 1 0.26 -2.47 8.41
CA MET A 1 0.88 -3.58 9.18
C MET A 1 0.91 -4.76 8.24
N ASP A 2 2.06 -5.40 8.08
CA ASP A 2 2.25 -6.51 7.14
C ASP A 2 2.83 -7.72 7.83
N VAL A 3 2.25 -8.90 7.56
CA VAL A 3 2.69 -10.17 8.12
C VAL A 3 3.49 -10.92 7.06
N LEU A 4 4.73 -11.27 7.39
CA LEU A 4 5.60 -12.11 6.57
C LEU A 4 5.76 -13.46 7.26
N GLU A 5 4.73 -14.32 7.12
CA GLU A 5 4.64 -15.62 7.81
C GLU A 5 5.85 -16.51 7.54
N GLY A 6 6.30 -16.59 6.27
CA GLY A 6 7.49 -17.37 5.89
C GLY A 6 8.81 -16.85 6.48
N LEU A 7 8.81 -15.63 7.04
CA LEU A 7 9.94 -15.05 7.77
C LEU A 7 9.70 -15.01 9.28
N ASN A 8 8.53 -15.43 9.77
CA ASN A 8 8.14 -15.31 11.18
C ASN A 8 8.19 -13.85 11.69
N VAL A 9 7.86 -12.86 10.86
CA VAL A 9 7.89 -11.44 11.26
C VAL A 9 6.63 -10.66 10.90
N LEU A 10 6.37 -9.61 11.68
CA LEU A 10 5.34 -8.60 11.50
C LEU A 10 6.02 -7.23 11.35
N VAL A 11 5.73 -6.50 10.28
CA VAL A 11 6.23 -5.14 10.04
C VAL A 11 5.13 -4.13 10.35
N THR A 12 5.45 -3.10 11.13
CA THR A 12 4.50 -2.02 11.43
C THR A 12 5.20 -0.71 11.78
N ILE A 13 4.57 0.40 11.40
CA ILE A 13 4.88 1.71 12.00
C ILE A 13 4.29 1.72 13.41
N SER A 14 5.07 2.10 14.42
CA SER A 14 4.59 2.15 15.80
C SER A 14 5.41 3.07 16.71
N GLY A 15 4.82 3.40 17.87
CA GLY A 15 5.42 4.28 18.88
C GLY A 15 5.26 5.77 18.56
N LYS A 16 5.58 6.63 19.54
CA LYS A 16 5.35 8.09 19.47
C LYS A 16 6.12 8.81 18.34
N LYS A 17 7.19 8.20 17.83
CA LYS A 17 8.07 8.75 16.79
C LYS A 17 7.80 8.14 15.40
N ASN A 18 6.74 7.33 15.25
CA ASN A 18 6.41 6.62 14.01
C ASN A 18 7.62 5.86 13.44
N LYS A 19 8.30 5.07 14.27
CA LYS A 19 9.41 4.22 13.84
C LYS A 19 8.87 2.98 13.17
N LEU A 20 9.54 2.51 12.12
CA LEU A 20 9.23 1.21 11.53
C LEU A 20 9.88 0.10 12.36
N ARG A 21 9.07 -0.88 12.78
CA ARG A 21 9.50 -1.99 13.64
C ARG A 21 9.14 -3.33 13.04
N VAL A 22 10.01 -4.30 13.28
CA VAL A 22 9.81 -5.71 12.94
C VAL A 22 9.66 -6.48 14.24
N TYR A 23 8.49 -7.06 14.45
CA TYR A 23 8.19 -7.93 15.59
C TYR A 23 8.31 -9.40 15.16
N TYR A 24 8.86 -10.24 16.02
CA TYR A 24 8.85 -11.69 15.79
C TYR A 24 7.47 -12.27 16.12
N LEU A 25 6.87 -13.00 15.17
CA LEU A 25 5.54 -13.58 15.35
C LEU A 25 5.53 -14.63 16.47
N SER A 26 6.61 -15.39 16.63
CA SER A 26 6.79 -16.31 17.76
C SER A 26 6.74 -15.60 19.12
N TRP A 27 7.37 -14.43 19.23
CA TRP A 27 7.33 -13.63 20.46
C TRP A 27 5.91 -13.08 20.71
N LEU A 28 5.26 -12.54 19.68
CA LEU A 28 3.89 -12.04 19.78
C LEU A 28 2.91 -13.14 20.21
N ARG A 29 3.02 -14.32 19.60
CA ARG A 29 2.22 -15.49 19.96
C ARG A 29 2.38 -15.85 21.43
N ASN A 30 3.61 -15.95 21.92
CA ASN A 30 3.87 -16.28 23.33
C ASN A 30 3.37 -15.20 24.28
N LYS A 31 3.50 -13.93 23.90
CA LYS A 31 3.01 -12.80 24.69
C LYS A 31 1.49 -12.75 24.79
N ILE A 32 0.78 -13.02 23.69
CA ILE A 32 -0.70 -12.95 23.64
C ILE A 32 -1.33 -14.18 24.28
N LEU A 33 -0.77 -15.38 24.05
CA LEU A 33 -1.32 -16.63 24.57
C LEU A 33 -0.82 -16.97 25.98
N HIS A 34 0.10 -16.17 26.54
CA HIS A 34 0.75 -16.42 27.84
C HIS A 34 1.44 -17.79 27.94
N ASN A 35 2.01 -18.28 26.84
CA ASN A 35 2.63 -19.61 26.76
C ASN A 35 4.05 -19.69 27.38
N ASP A 36 4.72 -18.54 27.54
CA ASP A 36 6.09 -18.45 28.10
C ASP A 36 6.13 -17.29 29.11
N PRO A 37 6.22 -17.56 30.42
CA PRO A 37 6.26 -16.51 31.45
C PRO A 37 7.52 -15.64 31.36
N GLU A 38 8.56 -16.05 30.63
CA GLU A 38 9.77 -15.25 30.43
C GLU A 38 9.71 -14.37 29.18
N VAL A 39 8.65 -14.46 28.36
CA VAL A 39 8.52 -13.72 27.09
C VAL A 39 8.63 -12.21 27.29
N GLU A 40 8.14 -11.69 28.42
CA GLU A 40 8.16 -10.26 28.73
C GLU A 40 9.56 -9.72 29.01
N LYS A 41 10.49 -10.59 29.44
CA LYS A 41 11.89 -10.22 29.68
C LYS A 41 12.68 -10.09 28.37
N LYS A 42 12.16 -10.62 27.26
CA LYS A 42 12.85 -10.66 25.95
C LYS A 42 12.36 -9.52 25.05
N GLN A 43 13.28 -8.86 24.35
CA GLN A 43 12.92 -7.88 23.33
C GLN A 43 12.36 -8.58 22.08
N GLY A 44 11.06 -8.40 21.85
CA GLY A 44 10.33 -9.05 20.75
C GLY A 44 10.39 -8.37 19.39
N TRP A 45 11.09 -7.25 19.29
CA TRP A 45 11.10 -6.42 18.09
C TRP A 45 12.41 -5.67 17.90
N VAL A 46 12.70 -5.32 16.65
CA VAL A 46 13.84 -4.48 16.25
C VAL A 46 13.35 -3.31 15.39
N ASN A 47 14.07 -2.18 15.42
CA ASN A 47 13.81 -1.10 14.48
C ASN A 47 14.39 -1.47 13.09
N VAL A 48 13.74 -0.99 12.02
CA VAL A 48 14.34 -0.98 10.68
C VAL A 48 15.13 0.31 10.54
N GLY A 49 16.46 0.20 10.61
CA GLY A 49 17.34 1.37 10.65
C GLY A 49 17.09 2.27 11.87
N GLU A 50 17.66 3.47 11.84
CA GLU A 50 17.42 4.52 12.84
C GLU A 50 16.57 5.66 12.25
N LEU A 51 15.41 5.27 11.71
CA LEU A 51 14.50 6.19 11.02
C LEU A 51 13.33 6.61 11.91
N GLU A 52 12.94 7.87 11.82
CA GLU A 52 11.78 8.45 12.52
C GLU A 52 10.84 9.12 11.51
N GLY A 53 9.56 9.22 11.88
CA GLY A 53 8.58 9.88 11.03
C GLY A 53 8.24 9.12 9.75
N CYS A 54 8.23 7.79 9.79
CA CYS A 54 7.72 6.98 8.69
C CYS A 54 6.23 7.30 8.47
N VAL A 55 5.91 7.75 7.25
CA VAL A 55 4.57 8.15 6.83
C VAL A 55 3.83 6.96 6.25
N HIS A 56 4.48 6.24 5.35
CA HIS A 56 3.96 5.06 4.68
C HIS A 56 5.09 4.06 4.45
N TYR A 57 4.77 2.78 4.30
CA TYR A 57 5.72 1.78 3.83
C TYR A 57 5.00 0.72 3.01
N LYS A 58 5.75 0.02 2.15
CA LYS A 58 5.25 -1.13 1.39
C LYS A 58 6.26 -2.26 1.41
N VAL A 59 5.78 -3.49 1.62
CA VAL A 59 6.60 -4.69 1.43
C VAL A 59 6.32 -5.25 0.06
N VAL A 60 7.35 -5.36 -0.77
CA VAL A 60 7.27 -5.88 -2.15
C VAL A 60 8.03 -7.19 -2.23
N LYS A 61 7.39 -8.22 -2.79
CA LYS A 61 7.98 -9.54 -2.97
C LYS A 61 8.32 -9.70 -4.44
N TYR A 62 9.58 -9.98 -4.75
CA TYR A 62 10.04 -10.26 -6.10
C TYR A 62 10.94 -11.49 -6.06
N GLU A 63 10.53 -12.56 -6.72
CA GLU A 63 11.16 -13.88 -6.63
C GLU A 63 11.41 -14.30 -5.17
N ARG A 64 12.68 -14.50 -4.79
CA ARG A 64 13.10 -14.86 -3.43
C ARG A 64 13.38 -13.64 -2.55
N ILE A 65 13.50 -12.45 -3.15
CA ILE A 65 13.86 -11.20 -2.50
C ILE A 65 12.60 -10.52 -1.97
N LYS A 66 12.74 -9.88 -0.82
CA LYS A 66 11.67 -9.09 -0.19
C LYS A 66 12.24 -7.70 0.03
N PHE A 67 11.66 -6.74 -0.67
CA PHE A 67 11.97 -5.34 -0.50
C PHE A 67 11.00 -4.71 0.50
N LEU A 68 11.48 -3.68 1.16
CA LEU A 68 10.73 -2.84 2.06
C LEU A 68 11.04 -1.40 1.68
N VAL A 69 10.02 -0.69 1.19
CA VAL A 69 10.15 0.70 0.77
C VAL A 69 9.41 1.58 1.76
N LEU A 70 10.05 2.67 2.20
CA LEU A 70 9.52 3.58 3.20
C LEU A 70 9.40 4.99 2.62
N ALA A 71 8.26 5.62 2.85
CA ALA A 71 8.09 7.06 2.75
C ALA A 71 8.38 7.67 4.13
N LEU A 72 9.41 8.49 4.21
CA LEU A 72 9.67 9.40 5.33
C LEU A 72 9.16 10.80 4.96
N LYS A 73 9.12 11.73 5.93
CA LYS A 73 8.60 13.09 5.69
C LYS A 73 9.23 13.81 4.48
N ASN A 74 10.52 13.59 4.22
CA ASN A 74 11.28 14.25 3.15
C ASN A 74 12.19 13.29 2.37
N ALA A 75 11.98 11.97 2.47
CA ALA A 75 12.87 10.99 1.84
C ALA A 75 12.13 9.68 1.54
N VAL A 76 12.69 8.93 0.60
CA VAL A 76 12.32 7.56 0.31
C VAL A 76 13.50 6.65 0.64
N GLU A 77 13.23 5.56 1.34
CA GLU A 77 14.24 4.57 1.72
C GLU A 77 13.85 3.19 1.18
N VAL A 78 14.82 2.46 0.64
CA VAL A 78 14.66 1.10 0.14
C VAL A 78 15.54 0.18 0.98
N TYR A 79 14.94 -0.88 1.50
CA TYR A 79 15.59 -1.94 2.24
C TYR A 79 15.33 -3.27 1.55
N ALA A 80 16.25 -4.22 1.72
CA ALA A 80 16.10 -5.60 1.24
C ALA A 80 16.28 -6.59 2.41
N TRP A 81 15.52 -7.68 2.39
CA TRP A 81 15.65 -8.73 3.39
C TRP A 81 16.94 -9.53 3.20
N ALA A 82 17.81 -9.51 4.21
CA ALA A 82 18.99 -10.36 4.25
C ALA A 82 18.68 -11.70 4.94
N PRO A 83 19.02 -12.85 4.32
CA PRO A 83 18.85 -14.16 4.93
C PRO A 83 19.81 -14.35 6.14
N LYS A 84 19.80 -15.54 6.74
CA LYS A 84 20.77 -15.89 7.78
C LYS A 84 22.21 -15.73 7.23
N PRO A 85 23.16 -15.23 8.03
CA PRO A 85 23.08 -15.03 9.48
C PRO A 85 22.40 -13.72 9.93
N TYR A 86 22.17 -12.76 9.03
CA TYR A 86 21.67 -11.43 9.40
C TYR A 86 20.19 -11.41 9.81
N HIS A 87 19.33 -12.13 9.09
CA HIS A 87 17.90 -12.28 9.38
C HIS A 87 17.21 -10.93 9.67
N LYS A 88 17.42 -9.93 8.81
CA LYS A 88 16.83 -8.58 8.98
C LYS A 88 16.76 -7.82 7.66
N PHE A 89 15.95 -6.76 7.64
CA PHE A 89 16.00 -5.78 6.56
C PHE A 89 17.30 -4.97 6.64
N MET A 90 18.04 -4.94 5.54
CA MET A 90 19.28 -4.18 5.36
C MET A 90 19.01 -3.00 4.43
N ALA A 91 19.61 -1.84 4.73
CA ALA A 91 19.49 -0.67 3.87
C ALA A 91 20.07 -0.98 2.48
N PHE A 92 19.36 -0.57 1.44
CA PHE A 92 19.73 -0.78 0.04
C PHE A 92 20.04 0.57 -0.63
N LYS A 93 19.09 1.50 -0.64
CA LYS A 93 19.24 2.85 -1.20
C LYS A 93 18.40 3.86 -0.42
N SER A 94 18.86 5.11 -0.41
CA SER A 94 18.18 6.25 0.21
C SER A 94 18.11 7.39 -0.78
N PHE A 95 16.96 8.05 -0.87
CA PHE A 95 16.69 9.17 -1.75
C PHE A 95 16.12 10.32 -0.91
N GLY A 96 16.99 11.25 -0.54
CA GLY A 96 16.66 12.48 0.18
C GLY A 96 16.37 13.65 -0.76
N ASP A 97 16.06 14.81 -0.16
CA ASP A 97 15.90 16.10 -0.87
C ASP A 97 14.91 16.07 -2.04
N LEU A 98 13.85 15.26 -1.89
CA LEU A 98 12.80 15.14 -2.88
C LEU A 98 12.05 16.46 -3.02
N VAL A 99 11.86 16.92 -4.27
CA VAL A 99 11.07 18.12 -4.59
C VAL A 99 9.66 18.01 -4.00
N HIS A 100 9.04 16.84 -4.16
CA HIS A 100 7.72 16.53 -3.64
C HIS A 100 7.82 15.56 -2.46
N LYS A 101 7.10 15.89 -1.36
CA LYS A 101 7.12 15.07 -0.15
C LYS A 101 6.31 13.78 -0.34
N PRO A 102 6.89 12.61 -0.07
CA PRO A 102 6.21 11.34 -0.29
C PRO A 102 5.17 11.09 0.82
N LEU A 103 3.95 10.77 0.41
CA LEU A 103 2.82 10.41 1.27
C LEU A 103 2.45 8.93 1.16
N LEU A 104 2.73 8.36 -0.01
CA LEU A 104 2.46 6.97 -0.39
C LEU A 104 3.65 6.46 -1.19
N VAL A 105 4.01 5.19 -1.04
CA VAL A 105 5.11 4.55 -1.79
C VAL A 105 4.75 3.14 -2.22
N ASP A 106 5.27 2.74 -3.38
CA ASP A 106 5.36 1.35 -3.85
C ASP A 106 6.69 1.14 -4.59
N LEU A 107 7.05 -0.12 -4.86
CA LEU A 107 8.23 -0.48 -5.64
C LEU A 107 7.82 -1.43 -6.75
N THR A 108 8.20 -1.09 -7.98
CA THR A 108 8.06 -1.99 -9.11
C THR A 108 9.43 -2.53 -9.53
N VAL A 109 9.40 -3.76 -10.05
CA VAL A 109 10.58 -4.43 -10.61
C VAL A 109 10.26 -4.71 -12.07
N GLU A 110 10.91 -3.97 -12.96
CA GLU A 110 10.74 -4.11 -14.41
C GLU A 110 11.62 -5.23 -14.98
N GLU A 111 11.43 -5.54 -16.26
CA GLU A 111 12.32 -6.44 -16.99
C GLU A 111 13.80 -6.07 -16.80
N GLY A 112 14.64 -7.09 -16.69
CA GLY A 112 16.07 -6.91 -16.41
C GLY A 112 16.37 -6.50 -14.96
N GLN A 113 15.44 -6.71 -14.02
CA GLN A 113 15.59 -6.41 -12.59
C GLN A 113 15.78 -4.91 -12.27
N ARG A 114 15.27 -4.03 -13.14
CA ARG A 114 15.31 -2.59 -12.91
C ARG A 114 14.31 -2.20 -11.84
N LEU A 115 14.81 -1.61 -10.77
CA LEU A 115 13.99 -1.21 -9.63
C LEU A 115 13.55 0.26 -9.80
N LYS A 116 12.25 0.52 -9.66
CA LYS A 116 11.73 1.89 -9.58
C LYS A 116 10.84 2.05 -8.36
N VAL A 117 11.10 3.07 -7.56
CA VAL A 117 10.18 3.47 -6.49
C VAL A 117 9.17 4.43 -7.08
N ILE A 118 7.89 4.15 -6.86
CA ILE A 118 6.81 5.08 -7.20
C ILE A 118 6.31 5.70 -5.90
N TYR A 119 6.14 7.01 -5.87
CA TYR A 119 5.58 7.69 -4.70
C TYR A 119 4.52 8.73 -5.08
N GLY A 120 3.47 8.77 -4.25
CA GLY A 120 2.42 9.79 -4.33
C GLY A 120 2.73 10.95 -3.40
N SER A 121 2.38 12.15 -3.83
CA SER A 121 2.56 13.40 -3.10
C SER A 121 1.30 14.26 -3.19
N CYS A 122 1.29 15.42 -2.53
CA CYS A 122 0.20 16.37 -2.68
C CYS A 122 0.14 17.06 -4.06
N SER A 123 1.12 16.84 -4.94
CA SER A 123 1.15 17.46 -6.29
C SER A 123 0.85 16.46 -7.41
N GLY A 124 0.86 15.16 -7.12
CA GLY A 124 0.86 14.11 -8.13
C GLY A 124 1.72 12.92 -7.74
N PHE A 125 2.03 12.10 -8.75
CA PHE A 125 2.81 10.86 -8.62
C PHE A 125 4.14 10.98 -9.34
N HIS A 126 5.14 10.35 -8.73
CA HIS A 126 6.55 10.51 -9.05
C HIS A 126 7.24 9.16 -9.08
N ALA A 127 8.34 9.06 -9.81
CA ALA A 127 9.19 7.88 -9.83
C ALA A 127 10.64 8.24 -9.46
N VAL A 128 11.30 7.26 -8.83
CA VAL A 128 12.74 7.26 -8.61
C VAL A 128 13.31 6.01 -9.27
N ASP A 129 14.18 6.20 -10.26
CA ASP A 129 14.99 5.12 -10.80
C ASP A 129 16.07 4.76 -9.78
N VAL A 130 16.02 3.53 -9.24
CA VAL A 130 16.80 3.17 -8.05
C VAL A 130 18.30 3.03 -8.34
N ASP A 131 18.65 2.72 -9.59
CA ASP A 131 20.03 2.55 -10.03
C ASP A 131 20.72 3.89 -10.26
N SER A 132 20.07 4.79 -11.03
CA SER A 132 20.61 6.11 -11.36
C SER A 132 20.34 7.17 -10.28
N GLY A 133 19.32 6.97 -9.45
CA GLY A 133 18.82 7.98 -8.50
C GLY A 133 18.03 9.12 -9.15
N ALA A 134 17.71 9.02 -10.45
CA ALA A 134 16.92 10.04 -11.14
C ALA A 134 15.50 10.08 -10.59
N VAL A 135 15.03 11.30 -10.25
CA VAL A 135 13.68 11.58 -9.77
C VAL A 135 12.94 12.36 -10.85
N TYR A 136 11.73 11.93 -11.19
CA TYR A 136 10.91 12.56 -12.21
C TYR A 136 9.41 12.35 -11.98
N ASP A 137 8.60 13.27 -12.49
CA ASP A 137 7.15 13.19 -12.41
C ASP A 137 6.62 12.11 -13.37
N ILE A 138 5.68 11.28 -12.92
CA ILE A 138 4.96 10.35 -13.81
C ILE A 138 3.54 10.83 -14.11
N TYR A 139 2.91 11.53 -13.17
CA TYR A 139 1.57 12.08 -13.40
C TYR A 139 1.30 13.28 -12.49
N LEU A 140 0.99 14.42 -13.10
CA LEU A 140 0.55 15.65 -12.43
C LEU A 140 -0.84 16.03 -12.95
N PRO A 141 -1.90 15.97 -12.14
CA PRO A 141 -3.23 16.37 -12.58
C PRO A 141 -3.26 17.88 -12.86
N THR A 142 -3.56 18.27 -14.10
CA THR A 142 -3.52 19.67 -14.55
C THR A 142 -4.80 20.45 -14.29
N HIS A 143 -5.93 19.75 -14.12
CA HIS A 143 -7.23 20.35 -13.86
C HIS A 143 -7.44 20.72 -12.37
N ILE A 144 -6.56 20.24 -11.48
CA ILE A 144 -6.57 20.56 -10.05
C ILE A 144 -5.39 21.48 -9.76
N GLN A 145 -5.70 22.71 -9.34
CA GLN A 145 -4.68 23.73 -9.04
C GLN A 145 -4.21 23.72 -7.57
N THR A 146 -4.80 22.85 -6.75
CA THR A 146 -4.53 22.71 -5.32
C THR A 146 -3.85 21.37 -5.00
N SER A 147 -3.60 21.11 -3.72
CA SER A 147 -3.10 19.81 -3.28
C SER A 147 -4.10 18.69 -3.58
N ILE A 148 -3.59 17.53 -4.01
CA ILE A 148 -4.37 16.30 -4.16
C ILE A 148 -4.19 15.33 -2.99
N GLN A 149 -5.19 14.48 -2.79
CA GLN A 149 -5.17 13.32 -1.91
C GLN A 149 -4.86 12.06 -2.72
N CYS A 150 -3.67 11.49 -2.53
CA CYS A 150 -3.33 10.18 -3.10
C CYS A 150 -3.99 9.05 -2.31
N HIS A 151 -4.59 8.08 -3.01
CA HIS A 151 -5.22 6.91 -2.42
C HIS A 151 -4.45 5.61 -2.64
N ALA A 152 -3.97 5.36 -3.86
CA ALA A 152 -3.31 4.10 -4.20
C ALA A 152 -2.34 4.24 -5.39
N ILE A 153 -1.31 3.40 -5.37
CA ILE A 153 -0.47 3.08 -6.53
C ILE A 153 -0.68 1.58 -6.76
N ILE A 154 -1.18 1.21 -7.93
CA ILE A 154 -1.48 -0.17 -8.28
C ILE A 154 -0.62 -0.54 -9.49
N ILE A 155 0.36 -1.41 -9.28
CA ILE A 155 1.12 -2.01 -10.38
C ILE A 155 0.23 -3.02 -11.07
N LEU A 156 -0.02 -2.82 -12.36
CA LEU A 156 -0.93 -3.68 -13.12
C LEU A 156 -0.29 -5.07 -13.33
N PRO A 157 -1.05 -6.15 -13.20
CA PRO A 157 -0.53 -7.49 -13.46
C PRO A 157 -0.24 -7.67 -14.96
N ASN A 158 0.72 -8.53 -15.30
CA ASN A 158 1.05 -8.90 -16.68
C ASN A 158 1.53 -7.72 -17.56
N THR A 159 2.11 -6.68 -16.96
CA THR A 159 2.68 -5.52 -17.67
C THR A 159 4.17 -5.33 -17.38
N ASP A 160 4.83 -6.40 -16.92
CA ASP A 160 6.24 -6.41 -16.51
C ASP A 160 6.62 -5.28 -15.55
N GLY A 161 5.68 -4.89 -14.68
CA GLY A 161 5.89 -3.82 -13.71
C GLY A 161 5.89 -2.41 -14.29
N ILE A 162 5.60 -2.24 -15.59
CA ILE A 162 5.69 -0.95 -16.29
C ILE A 162 4.40 -0.15 -16.17
N GLU A 163 3.23 -0.79 -16.24
CA GLU A 163 1.96 -0.07 -16.19
C GLU A 163 1.40 0.03 -14.77
N LEU A 164 0.85 1.20 -14.47
CA LEU A 164 0.34 1.58 -13.17
C LEU A 164 -1.09 2.14 -13.33
N LEU A 165 -1.93 1.88 -12.33
CA LEU A 165 -3.12 2.67 -12.05
C LEU A 165 -2.84 3.50 -10.80
N VAL A 166 -2.82 4.82 -10.96
CA VAL A 166 -2.64 5.77 -9.85
C VAL A 166 -3.98 6.38 -9.48
N CYS A 167 -4.34 6.32 -8.20
CA CYS A 167 -5.65 6.75 -7.70
C CYS A 167 -5.50 7.94 -6.77
N TYR A 168 -6.18 9.04 -7.06
CA TYR A 168 -6.15 10.28 -6.31
C TYR A 168 -7.53 10.94 -6.37
N GLU A 169 -7.91 11.66 -5.32
CA GLU A 169 -9.27 12.23 -5.23
C GLU A 169 -10.33 11.16 -5.57
N ASP A 170 -11.30 11.48 -6.41
CA ASP A 170 -12.29 10.57 -6.97
C ASP A 170 -11.90 10.04 -8.37
N GLU A 171 -10.62 10.06 -8.73
CA GLU A 171 -10.10 9.69 -10.06
C GLU A 171 -8.96 8.65 -10.04
N GLY A 172 -8.92 7.82 -11.07
CA GLY A 172 -7.87 6.83 -11.33
C GLY A 172 -7.37 6.93 -12.76
N VAL A 173 -6.06 7.06 -12.93
CA VAL A 173 -5.43 7.24 -14.25
C VAL A 173 -4.43 6.13 -14.51
N TYR A 174 -4.47 5.61 -15.73
CA TYR A 174 -3.54 4.59 -16.22
C TYR A 174 -2.31 5.25 -16.83
N VAL A 175 -1.16 4.99 -16.23
CA VAL A 175 0.11 5.62 -16.59
C VAL A 175 1.21 4.57 -16.52
N ASN A 176 2.26 4.71 -17.31
CA ASN A 176 3.46 3.89 -17.13
C ASN A 176 4.49 4.56 -16.23
N THR A 177 5.49 3.80 -15.82
CA THR A 177 6.63 4.27 -15.01
C THR A 177 7.52 5.32 -15.69
N TYR A 178 7.22 5.70 -16.94
CA TYR A 178 7.89 6.74 -17.72
C TYR A 178 7.02 8.00 -17.91
N GLY A 179 5.86 8.05 -17.27
CA GLY A 179 4.95 9.20 -17.27
C GLY A 179 4.06 9.33 -18.51
N ARG A 180 3.87 8.25 -19.28
CA ARG A 180 2.94 8.23 -20.41
C ARG A 180 1.61 7.63 -19.99
N ILE A 181 0.52 8.28 -20.35
CA ILE A 181 -0.84 7.72 -20.22
C ILE A 181 -0.93 6.47 -21.10
N THR A 182 -1.41 5.36 -20.53
CA THR A 182 -1.49 4.06 -21.22
C THR A 182 -2.90 3.68 -21.63
N LYS A 183 -3.92 4.34 -21.08
CA LYS A 183 -5.32 4.18 -21.48
C LYS A 183 -6.03 5.52 -21.50
N ASP A 184 -6.90 5.72 -22.49
CA ASP A 184 -7.71 6.94 -22.61
C ASP A 184 -8.88 6.98 -21.60
N VAL A 185 -9.20 5.85 -20.98
CA VAL A 185 -10.23 5.77 -19.93
C VAL A 185 -9.67 6.28 -18.61
N VAL A 186 -10.44 7.16 -17.97
CA VAL A 186 -10.26 7.55 -16.57
C VAL A 186 -11.26 6.79 -15.71
N LEU A 187 -10.80 6.21 -14.61
CA LEU A 187 -11.65 5.60 -13.61
C LEU A 187 -12.19 6.72 -12.71
N GLN A 188 -13.51 6.90 -12.65
CA GLN A 188 -14.14 7.89 -11.77
C GLN A 188 -14.98 7.19 -10.70
N TRP A 189 -14.70 7.45 -9.42
CA TRP A 189 -15.60 7.03 -8.33
C TRP A 189 -16.82 7.96 -8.24
N GLY A 190 -17.98 7.44 -7.84
CA GLY A 190 -19.19 8.25 -7.66
C GLY A 190 -19.14 9.19 -6.44
N GLU A 191 -18.19 8.95 -5.53
CA GLU A 191 -17.85 9.84 -4.42
C GLU A 191 -16.37 9.69 -4.05
N MET A 192 -15.84 10.63 -3.26
CA MET A 192 -14.48 10.59 -2.73
C MET A 192 -14.23 9.32 -1.90
N PRO A 193 -13.35 8.40 -2.34
CA PRO A 193 -13.05 7.20 -1.57
C PRO A 193 -12.19 7.54 -0.33
N THR A 194 -12.54 7.03 0.84
CA THR A 194 -11.67 7.08 2.02
C THR A 194 -10.53 6.07 1.95
N SER A 195 -10.67 5.03 1.14
CA SER A 195 -9.65 3.99 0.92
C SER A 195 -9.84 3.35 -0.44
N VAL A 196 -8.75 3.01 -1.12
CA VAL A 196 -8.77 2.29 -2.39
C VAL A 196 -7.86 1.06 -2.26
N ALA A 197 -8.28 -0.09 -2.79
CA ALA A 197 -7.46 -1.29 -2.81
C ALA A 197 -7.67 -2.11 -4.09
N TYR A 198 -6.57 -2.61 -4.64
CA TYR A 198 -6.57 -3.65 -5.65
C TYR A 198 -6.76 -5.02 -4.99
N ILE A 199 -7.65 -5.83 -5.53
CA ILE A 199 -7.94 -7.19 -5.04
C ILE A 199 -7.63 -8.24 -6.11
N ARG A 200 -7.37 -9.47 -5.69
CA ARG A 200 -6.87 -10.58 -6.54
C ARG A 200 -7.73 -10.86 -7.78
N SER A 201 -9.01 -10.52 -7.77
CA SER A 201 -9.93 -10.70 -8.91
C SER A 201 -9.74 -9.69 -10.06
N ASN A 202 -8.60 -9.00 -10.13
CA ASN A 202 -8.33 -7.91 -11.08
C ASN A 202 -9.36 -6.78 -10.98
N GLN A 203 -9.77 -6.49 -9.74
CA GLN A 203 -10.75 -5.47 -9.42
C GLN A 203 -10.14 -4.45 -8.47
N ILE A 204 -10.67 -3.24 -8.53
CA ILE A 204 -10.35 -2.16 -7.63
C ILE A 204 -11.58 -1.81 -6.84
N MET A 205 -11.42 -1.80 -5.52
CA MET A 205 -12.47 -1.45 -4.59
C MET A 205 -12.20 -0.06 -4.02
N GLY A 206 -13.18 0.83 -4.10
CA GLY A 206 -13.19 2.13 -3.44
C GLY A 206 -14.20 2.14 -2.30
N TRP A 207 -13.74 2.39 -1.08
CA TRP A 207 -14.61 2.59 0.08
C TRP A 207 -14.93 4.07 0.18
N GLY A 208 -16.15 4.46 -0.15
CA GLY A 208 -16.69 5.79 0.11
C GLY A 208 -17.45 5.86 1.44
N GLU A 209 -18.04 7.01 1.73
CA GLU A 209 -18.85 7.21 2.94
C GLU A 209 -20.25 6.60 2.83
N LYS A 210 -20.81 6.55 1.62
CA LYS A 210 -22.15 6.06 1.32
C LYS A 210 -22.13 4.70 0.67
N ALA A 211 -21.07 4.33 -0.04
CA ALA A 211 -20.99 3.05 -0.73
C ALA A 211 -19.57 2.50 -0.83
N ILE A 212 -19.48 1.19 -1.08
CA ILE A 212 -18.26 0.56 -1.61
C ILE A 212 -18.49 0.30 -3.09
N GLU A 213 -17.67 0.88 -3.95
CA GLU A 213 -17.66 0.61 -5.39
C GLU A 213 -16.62 -0.45 -5.72
N ILE A 214 -16.96 -1.37 -6.61
CA ILE A 214 -16.06 -2.35 -7.20
C ILE A 214 -16.01 -2.07 -8.70
N ARG A 215 -14.82 -1.85 -9.23
CA ARG A 215 -14.60 -1.57 -10.64
C ARG A 215 -13.60 -2.54 -11.25
N SER A 216 -13.78 -2.82 -12.53
CA SER A 216 -12.78 -3.55 -13.32
C SER A 216 -11.52 -2.71 -13.45
N VAL A 217 -10.37 -3.29 -13.13
CA VAL A 217 -9.07 -2.62 -13.30
C VAL A 217 -8.72 -2.49 -14.77
N GLU A 218 -9.25 -3.34 -15.64
CA GLU A 218 -8.92 -3.30 -17.06
C GLU A 218 -9.69 -2.21 -17.80
N THR A 219 -10.98 -2.05 -17.50
CA THR A 219 -11.90 -1.20 -18.27
C THR A 219 -12.41 0.02 -17.50
N GLY A 220 -12.18 0.10 -16.19
CA GLY A 220 -12.75 1.14 -15.31
C GLY A 220 -14.26 1.00 -15.05
N HIS A 221 -14.91 0.00 -15.67
CA HIS A 221 -16.34 -0.25 -15.57
C HIS A 221 -16.76 -0.57 -14.13
N LEU A 222 -17.97 -0.14 -13.75
CA LEU A 222 -18.56 -0.41 -12.43
C LEU A 222 -19.13 -1.82 -12.38
N ASP A 223 -18.43 -2.73 -11.70
CA ASP A 223 -18.83 -4.13 -11.54
C ASP A 223 -19.83 -4.32 -10.41
N GLY A 224 -19.82 -3.44 -9.39
CA GLY A 224 -20.77 -3.54 -8.28
C GLY A 224 -20.70 -2.38 -7.31
N VAL A 225 -21.80 -2.18 -6.57
CA VAL A 225 -21.94 -1.14 -5.53
C VAL A 225 -22.59 -1.74 -4.29
N PHE A 226 -21.98 -1.55 -3.13
CA PHE A 226 -22.54 -1.91 -1.84
C PHE A 226 -22.90 -0.66 -1.05
N MET A 227 -24.18 -0.29 -1.08
CA MET A 227 -24.69 0.87 -0.34
C MET A 227 -24.67 0.64 1.17
N HIS A 228 -24.23 1.65 1.90
CA HIS A 228 -24.27 1.68 3.36
C HIS A 228 -25.66 2.13 3.84
N LYS A 229 -26.21 1.42 4.84
CA LYS A 229 -27.46 1.85 5.49
C LYS A 229 -27.34 3.21 6.18
N ARG A 230 -26.12 3.59 6.57
CA ARG A 230 -25.76 4.86 7.19
C ARG A 230 -24.34 5.22 6.77
N ALA A 231 -24.08 6.52 6.62
CA ALA A 231 -22.76 7.06 6.35
C ALA A 231 -21.71 6.50 7.32
N GLN A 232 -20.65 5.89 6.79
CA GLN A 232 -19.60 5.25 7.57
C GLN A 232 -18.26 5.41 6.89
N ARG A 233 -17.24 5.85 7.64
CA ARG A 233 -15.86 5.88 7.17
C ARG A 233 -15.24 4.50 7.34
N LEU A 234 -15.13 3.78 6.24
CA LEU A 234 -14.53 2.45 6.18
C LEU A 234 -13.10 2.52 5.66
N LYS A 235 -12.22 1.71 6.24
CA LYS A 235 -10.83 1.59 5.81
C LYS A 235 -10.51 0.15 5.47
N PHE A 236 -9.95 -0.07 4.29
CA PHE A 236 -9.41 -1.38 3.90
C PHE A 236 -8.30 -1.81 4.88
N LEU A 237 -8.30 -3.09 5.24
CA LEU A 237 -7.27 -3.69 6.08
C LEU A 237 -6.39 -4.64 5.27
N CYS A 238 -6.99 -5.68 4.69
CA CYS A 238 -6.29 -6.65 3.87
C CYS A 238 -7.27 -7.53 3.09
N GLU A 239 -6.74 -8.22 2.09
CA GLU A 239 -7.40 -9.34 1.43
C GLU A 239 -6.70 -10.65 1.86
N ARG A 240 -7.47 -11.65 2.31
CA ARG A 240 -6.96 -12.98 2.66
C ARG A 240 -8.02 -14.05 2.46
N ASN A 241 -7.64 -15.17 1.83
CA ASN A 241 -8.51 -16.34 1.60
C ASN A 241 -9.87 -15.97 0.97
N ASP A 242 -9.83 -15.24 -0.16
CA ASP A 242 -11.01 -14.78 -0.90
C ASP A 242 -11.97 -13.90 -0.07
N LYS A 243 -11.45 -13.26 0.99
CA LYS A 243 -12.18 -12.29 1.82
C LYS A 243 -11.44 -10.97 1.86
N VAL A 244 -12.21 -9.90 1.81
CA VAL A 244 -11.72 -8.54 2.04
C VAL A 244 -12.14 -8.11 3.43
N PHE A 245 -11.16 -7.72 4.24
CA PHE A 245 -11.35 -7.21 5.59
C PHE A 245 -11.22 -5.68 5.58
N PHE A 246 -12.15 -5.01 6.25
CA PHE A 246 -12.17 -3.56 6.38
C PHE A 246 -12.73 -3.18 7.75
N ALA A 247 -12.42 -1.98 8.23
CA ALA A 247 -12.88 -1.52 9.54
C ALA A 247 -13.59 -0.17 9.48
N SER A 248 -14.59 0.00 10.33
CA SER A 248 -15.12 1.32 10.67
C SER A 248 -14.35 1.88 11.87
N VAL A 249 -13.96 3.15 11.78
CA VAL A 249 -13.41 3.91 12.92
C VAL A 249 -14.51 4.83 13.42
N ARG A 250 -15.11 4.49 14.57
CA ARG A 250 -16.19 5.31 15.15
C ARG A 250 -15.61 6.43 16.00
N THR A 251 -16.32 7.55 16.04
CA THR A 251 -16.08 8.62 17.01
C THR A 251 -16.14 8.03 18.43
N GLY A 252 -15.07 8.19 19.21
CA GLY A 252 -14.93 7.60 20.55
C GLY A 252 -13.99 6.39 20.66
N GLY A 253 -13.28 6.01 19.58
CA GLY A 253 -12.19 5.03 19.62
C GLY A 253 -12.63 3.56 19.47
N ALA A 254 -13.93 3.28 19.47
CA ALA A 254 -14.45 1.97 19.12
C ALA A 254 -14.25 1.71 17.62
N SER A 255 -13.65 0.57 17.28
CA SER A 255 -13.48 0.12 15.89
C SER A 255 -14.18 -1.21 15.70
N GLN A 256 -14.83 -1.39 14.55
CA GLN A 256 -15.44 -2.67 14.18
C GLN A 256 -14.82 -3.18 12.89
N VAL A 257 -14.42 -4.46 12.89
CA VAL A 257 -13.91 -5.14 11.69
C VAL A 257 -15.07 -5.88 11.02
N TYR A 258 -15.17 -5.70 9.71
CA TYR A 258 -16.09 -6.40 8.82
C TYR A 258 -15.28 -7.23 7.84
N PHE A 259 -15.95 -8.20 7.23
CA PHE A 259 -15.40 -8.90 6.07
C PHE A 259 -16.48 -9.11 5.03
N MET A 260 -16.07 -9.12 3.77
CA MET A 260 -16.88 -9.50 2.63
C MET A 260 -16.19 -10.67 1.91
N THR A 261 -16.95 -11.68 1.53
CA THR A 261 -16.44 -12.75 0.67
C THR A 261 -16.48 -12.30 -0.77
N LEU A 262 -15.35 -12.36 -1.45
CA LEU A 262 -15.28 -12.14 -2.89
C LEU A 262 -15.83 -13.41 -3.56
N GLY A 263 -16.94 -13.27 -4.29
CA GLY A 263 -17.51 -14.39 -5.02
C GLY A 263 -16.51 -14.88 -6.06
N ARG A 264 -16.22 -16.19 -6.09
CA ARG A 264 -15.64 -16.83 -7.27
C ARG A 264 -16.69 -16.77 -8.36
N SER A 265 -16.60 -15.79 -9.25
CA SER A 265 -17.35 -15.74 -10.52
C SER A 265 -18.81 -16.20 -10.41
N SER A 266 -19.65 -15.34 -9.84
CA SER A 266 -21.06 -15.24 -10.24
C SER A 266 -21.56 -13.86 -9.82
N LEU A 267 -21.39 -12.88 -10.71
CA LEU A 267 -22.33 -11.77 -10.82
C LEU A 267 -23.71 -12.41 -11.05
N MET A 268 -24.40 -12.79 -9.98
CA MET A 268 -25.81 -13.11 -10.05
C MET A 268 -26.54 -11.79 -10.21
N SER A 269 -27.02 -11.58 -11.43
CA SER A 269 -28.14 -10.73 -11.76
C SER A 269 -29.22 -10.79 -10.67
N TRP A 270 -29.57 -9.64 -10.12
CA TRP A 270 -30.85 -9.37 -9.47
C TRP A 270 -31.41 -8.09 -10.06
#